data_AF-A0A2V5JGN8-F1
#
_entry.id   AF-A0A2V5JGN8-F1
#
_cell.length_a   1.000
_cell.length_b   1.000
_cell.length_c   1.000
_cell.angle_alpha   90.00
_cell.angle_beta   90.00
_cell.angle_gamma   90.00
#
_symmetry.space_group_name_H-M   'P 1'
#
loop_
_entity.id
_entity.type
_entity.pdbx_description
1 polymer ?
#
loop_
_entity_poly.entity_id
_entity_poly.type
_entity_poly.pdbx_seq_one_letter_code
_entity_poly.pdbx_strand_id
1 'polypeptide(L)'
;MEHPKHLNLDDAWRNEPFALPVVDARAWGPQLRFSAPPRLIERFYHEHEANLAVPFLLYGSGDFHYLTALRLRRIAGSVVLVSFDNHPDWDVRPPKWGCGGWINRALELPQIKHVAVWGCGNFECWWPHQIFGNRRAERAGVLEVHPWADDRPVKDRQRKGAILGENWRDLFERFSKGLANENIYVTIDLDCLCIEEAVTNWESGRFSVADLQWALGMLREFCQIIGGDICGAYSVTKYARRKQRFAAEFDHPKIRLP
;
A
#
# COMPACT_ATOMS: atom_id res chain seq x y z
N MET A 1 4.28 -17.34 -18.93
CA MET A 1 4.11 -16.20 -18.01
C MET A 1 3.69 -16.77 -16.68
N GLU A 2 4.34 -16.40 -15.58
CA GLU A 2 3.94 -16.88 -14.25
C GLU A 2 2.55 -16.34 -13.90
N HIS A 3 1.69 -17.21 -13.38
CA HIS A 3 0.30 -16.86 -13.03
C HIS A 3 0.25 -16.06 -11.73
N PRO A 4 -0.81 -15.24 -11.52
CA PRO A 4 -1.05 -14.62 -10.23
C PRO A 4 -1.12 -15.66 -9.10
N LYS A 5 -0.68 -15.30 -7.90
CA LYS A 5 -0.69 -16.19 -6.73
C LYS A 5 -1.40 -15.55 -5.54
N HIS A 6 -1.87 -16.39 -4.63
CA HIS A 6 -2.29 -15.97 -3.30
C HIS A 6 -1.26 -16.45 -2.27
N LEU A 7 -0.58 -15.52 -1.60
CA LEU A 7 0.32 -15.83 -0.49
C LEU A 7 -0.46 -15.71 0.83
N ASN A 8 -0.86 -16.84 1.40
CA ASN A 8 -1.67 -16.86 2.61
C ASN A 8 -0.78 -16.69 3.86
N LEU A 9 -0.87 -15.52 4.49
CA LEU A 9 -0.11 -15.18 5.71
C LEU A 9 -0.94 -15.30 6.99
N ASP A 10 -2.26 -15.09 6.92
CA ASP A 10 -3.11 -14.85 8.08
C ASP A 10 -4.60 -15.22 7.89
N ASP A 11 -4.94 -15.92 6.81
CA ASP A 11 -6.30 -16.31 6.44
C ASP A 11 -7.27 -15.13 6.23
N ALA A 12 -6.74 -13.94 5.85
CA ALA A 12 -7.56 -12.78 5.49
C ALA A 12 -8.48 -13.05 4.28
N TRP A 13 -7.96 -13.75 3.27
CA TRP A 13 -8.64 -14.00 2.01
C TRP A 13 -9.20 -15.44 1.99
N ARG A 14 -10.42 -15.60 2.53
CA ARG A 14 -11.10 -16.90 2.69
C ARG A 14 -11.71 -17.40 1.38
N ASN A 15 -12.06 -18.70 1.35
CA ASN A 15 -12.88 -19.35 0.30
C ASN A 15 -12.26 -19.35 -1.10
N GLU A 16 -10.97 -19.70 -1.22
CA GLU A 16 -10.27 -19.81 -2.52
C GLU A 16 -10.41 -18.53 -3.37
N PRO A 17 -9.85 -17.40 -2.89
CA PRO A 17 -10.03 -16.12 -3.57
C PRO A 17 -9.56 -16.25 -5.02
N PHE A 18 -10.51 -16.08 -5.94
CA PHE A 18 -10.30 -16.06 -7.38
C PHE A 18 -9.65 -17.33 -7.97
N ALA A 19 -9.76 -18.49 -7.29
CA ALA A 19 -9.13 -19.76 -7.71
C ALA A 19 -7.61 -19.65 -7.98
N LEU A 20 -6.93 -18.73 -7.29
CA LEU A 20 -5.49 -18.53 -7.44
C LEU A 20 -4.70 -19.68 -6.78
N PRO A 21 -3.56 -20.11 -7.35
CA PRO A 21 -2.63 -20.98 -6.67
C PRO A 21 -2.22 -20.40 -5.31
N VAL A 22 -2.49 -21.15 -4.24
CA VAL A 22 -2.22 -20.72 -2.86
C VAL A 22 -0.83 -21.19 -2.44
N VAL A 23 -0.03 -20.24 -1.95
CA VAL A 23 1.22 -20.49 -1.25
C VAL A 23 0.96 -20.31 0.24
N ASP A 24 1.11 -21.39 1.00
CA ASP A 24 0.93 -21.35 2.45
C ASP A 24 2.16 -20.75 3.13
N ALA A 25 2.01 -19.55 3.70
CA ALA A 25 3.02 -18.84 4.46
C ALA A 25 2.51 -18.46 5.86
N ARG A 26 1.51 -19.16 6.40
CA ARG A 26 0.88 -18.81 7.68
C ARG A 26 1.84 -18.84 8.88
N ALA A 27 2.90 -19.64 8.80
CA ALA A 27 3.98 -19.65 9.79
C ALA A 27 4.72 -18.30 9.88
N TRP A 28 4.72 -17.52 8.79
CA TRP A 28 5.35 -16.20 8.72
C TRP A 28 4.44 -15.08 9.21
N GLY A 29 3.12 -15.25 9.14
CA GLY A 29 2.13 -14.25 9.54
C GLY A 29 2.45 -13.57 10.86
N PRO A 30 2.46 -14.28 12.01
CA PRO A 30 2.75 -13.66 13.30
C PRO A 30 4.15 -13.02 13.39
N GLN A 31 5.12 -13.55 12.65
CA GLN A 31 6.50 -13.07 12.67
C GLN A 31 6.67 -11.78 11.88
N LEU A 32 5.82 -11.55 10.87
CA LEU A 32 5.89 -10.42 9.95
C LEU A 32 4.84 -9.35 10.23
N ARG A 33 3.70 -9.70 10.84
CA ARG A 33 2.56 -8.80 10.98
C ARG A 33 2.94 -7.44 11.58
N PHE A 34 2.52 -6.35 10.94
CA PHE A 34 2.73 -4.96 11.35
C PHE A 34 4.18 -4.48 11.22
N SER A 35 5.16 -5.23 11.75
CA SER A 35 6.59 -4.93 11.61
C SER A 35 7.48 -6.13 11.89
N ALA A 36 8.69 -6.11 11.34
CA ALA A 36 9.71 -7.14 11.58
C ALA A 36 11.16 -6.61 11.57
N PRO A 37 12.10 -7.30 12.28
CA PRO A 37 13.51 -6.95 12.21
C PRO A 37 14.10 -7.32 10.85
N PRO A 38 15.10 -6.58 10.34
CA PRO A 38 15.69 -6.81 9.02
C PRO A 38 16.13 -8.25 8.76
N ARG A 39 16.76 -8.93 9.73
CA ARG A 39 17.19 -10.33 9.56
C ARG A 39 16.03 -11.28 9.22
N LEU A 40 14.86 -11.04 9.82
CA LEU A 40 13.69 -11.87 9.58
C LEU A 40 13.08 -11.57 8.19
N ILE A 41 13.08 -10.30 7.80
CA ILE A 41 12.64 -9.84 6.47
C ILE A 41 13.48 -10.48 5.38
N GLU A 42 14.82 -10.44 5.50
CA GLU A 42 15.69 -11.05 4.51
C GLU A 42 15.53 -12.58 4.46
N ARG A 43 15.36 -13.24 5.60
CA ARG A 43 15.08 -14.70 5.62
C ARG A 43 13.77 -15.02 4.89
N PHE A 44 12.70 -14.27 5.18
CA PHE A 44 11.43 -14.43 4.48
C PHE A 44 11.58 -14.21 2.97
N TYR A 45 12.26 -13.12 2.59
CA TYR A 45 12.50 -12.78 1.19
C TYR A 45 13.21 -13.90 0.45
N HIS A 46 14.31 -14.44 1.01
CA HIS A 46 15.05 -15.54 0.38
C HIS A 46 14.20 -16.82 0.24
N GLU A 47 13.40 -17.16 1.25
CA GLU A 47 12.55 -18.36 1.19
C GLU A 47 11.36 -18.20 0.22
N HIS A 48 10.90 -16.97 -0.03
CA HIS A 48 9.71 -16.69 -0.83
C HIS A 48 10.01 -15.88 -2.09
N GLU A 49 11.27 -15.75 -2.51
CA GLU A 49 11.69 -14.85 -3.60
C GLU A 49 10.90 -15.14 -4.89
N ALA A 50 10.80 -16.41 -5.29
CA ALA A 50 10.04 -16.83 -6.47
C ALA A 50 8.53 -16.60 -6.33
N ASN A 51 7.99 -16.60 -5.11
CA ASN A 51 6.58 -16.29 -4.87
C ASN A 51 6.32 -14.78 -4.89
N LEU A 52 7.29 -13.98 -4.45
CA LEU A 52 7.23 -12.52 -4.49
C LEU A 52 7.54 -11.95 -5.88
N ALA A 53 8.18 -12.71 -6.77
CA ALA A 53 8.52 -12.29 -8.11
C ALA A 53 7.38 -12.41 -9.14
N VAL A 54 6.28 -13.08 -8.80
CA VAL A 54 5.13 -13.21 -9.73
C VAL A 54 4.54 -11.83 -10.06
N PRO A 55 4.04 -11.60 -11.28
CA PRO A 55 3.55 -10.29 -11.70
C PRO A 55 2.44 -9.73 -10.80
N PHE A 56 1.51 -10.59 -10.34
CA PHE A 56 0.38 -10.18 -9.50
C PHE A 56 0.27 -11.07 -8.27
N LEU A 57 0.12 -10.46 -7.09
CA LEU A 57 0.02 -11.19 -5.83
C LEU A 57 -1.11 -10.68 -4.96
N LEU A 58 -1.90 -11.61 -4.45
CA LEU A 58 -2.85 -11.36 -3.38
C LEU A 58 -2.24 -11.83 -2.06
N TYR A 59 -2.30 -11.03 -1.00
CA TYR A 59 -1.78 -11.47 0.30
C TYR A 59 -2.38 -10.70 1.47
N GLY A 60 -2.65 -11.41 2.57
CA GLY A 60 -2.77 -10.88 3.93
C GLY A 60 -3.70 -9.68 4.22
N SER A 61 -3.71 -9.27 5.47
CA SER A 61 -4.20 -7.95 5.91
C SER A 61 -3.23 -6.81 5.56
N GLY A 62 -3.67 -5.56 5.74
CA GLY A 62 -2.84 -4.36 5.49
C GLY A 62 -1.59 -4.26 6.37
N ASP A 63 -1.56 -4.97 7.51
CA ASP A 63 -0.37 -5.13 8.35
C ASP A 63 0.86 -5.71 7.62
N PHE A 64 0.68 -6.27 6.43
CA PHE A 64 1.73 -6.82 5.58
C PHE A 64 2.05 -5.96 4.36
N HIS A 65 1.43 -4.80 4.16
CA HIS A 65 1.57 -3.99 2.94
C HIS A 65 3.03 -3.64 2.61
N TYR A 66 3.87 -3.55 3.63
CA TYR A 66 5.31 -3.37 3.48
C TYR A 66 6.04 -4.47 2.68
N LEU A 67 5.40 -5.64 2.46
CA LEU A 67 5.92 -6.68 1.58
C LEU A 67 5.98 -6.23 0.11
N THR A 68 5.20 -5.21 -0.28
CA THR A 68 5.32 -4.54 -1.59
C THR A 68 6.76 -4.10 -1.85
N ALA A 69 7.45 -3.50 -0.88
CA ALA A 69 8.84 -3.08 -1.04
C ALA A 69 9.81 -4.25 -1.30
N LEU A 70 9.48 -5.48 -0.88
CA LEU A 70 10.26 -6.67 -1.21
C LEU A 70 9.99 -7.15 -2.64
N ARG A 71 8.74 -7.09 -3.09
CA ARG A 71 8.33 -7.46 -4.46
C ARG A 71 9.05 -6.57 -5.49
N LEU A 72 9.13 -5.28 -5.22
CA LEU A 72 9.77 -4.29 -6.09
C LEU A 72 11.27 -4.58 -6.35
N ARG A 73 11.97 -5.33 -5.47
CA ARG A 73 13.40 -5.65 -5.62
C ARG A 73 13.73 -6.42 -6.91
N ARG A 74 12.79 -7.21 -7.42
CA ARG A 74 12.98 -8.06 -8.61
C ARG A 74 12.53 -7.42 -9.92
N ILE A 75 11.91 -6.25 -9.85
CA ILE A 75 11.49 -5.53 -11.04
C ILE A 75 12.72 -5.06 -11.81
N ALA A 76 12.80 -5.49 -13.07
CA ALA A 76 13.85 -5.09 -13.97
C ALA A 76 13.49 -3.76 -14.64
N GLY A 77 14.47 -2.87 -14.74
CA GLY A 77 14.31 -1.56 -15.36
C GLY A 77 13.52 -0.58 -14.48
N SER A 78 13.39 0.64 -14.99
CA SER A 78 12.69 1.71 -14.30
C SER A 78 11.20 1.40 -14.12
N VAL A 79 10.65 1.78 -12.95
CA VAL A 79 9.23 1.69 -12.67
C VAL A 79 8.75 2.87 -11.80
N VAL A 80 7.49 3.25 -11.99
CA VAL A 80 6.73 4.16 -11.12
C VAL A 80 5.79 3.32 -10.26
N LEU A 81 5.79 3.57 -8.96
CA LEU A 81 4.88 2.92 -8.03
C LEU A 81 3.63 3.78 -7.83
N VAL A 82 2.45 3.20 -8.07
CA VAL A 82 1.16 3.82 -7.75
C VAL A 82 0.52 3.00 -6.64
N SER A 83 0.29 3.62 -5.48
CA SER A 83 -0.34 3.01 -4.32
C SER A 83 -1.74 3.57 -4.13
N PHE A 84 -2.74 2.71 -3.99
CA PHE A 84 -4.06 3.07 -3.50
C PHE A 84 -4.16 2.61 -2.06
N ASP A 85 -4.31 3.56 -1.15
CA ASP A 85 -4.13 3.34 0.29
C ASP A 85 -4.78 4.47 1.07
N ASN A 86 -5.45 4.17 2.19
CA ASN A 86 -5.95 5.18 3.09
C ASN A 86 -4.83 5.84 3.93
N HIS A 87 -3.68 5.19 4.01
CA HIS A 87 -2.47 5.61 4.67
C HIS A 87 -1.38 6.03 3.67
N PRO A 88 -0.53 7.01 4.02
CA PRO A 88 0.60 7.40 3.18
C PRO A 88 1.84 6.49 3.33
N ASP A 89 1.91 5.66 4.37
CA ASP A 89 3.01 4.71 4.66
C ASP A 89 4.43 5.26 4.52
N TRP A 90 4.57 6.55 4.85
CA TRP A 90 5.76 7.37 4.61
C TRP A 90 6.55 7.72 5.88
N ASP A 91 6.18 7.20 7.06
CA ASP A 91 6.80 7.56 8.33
C ASP A 91 8.30 7.20 8.32
N VAL A 92 9.14 8.18 8.65
CA VAL A 92 10.61 8.02 8.69
C VAL A 92 11.12 7.46 10.01
N ARG A 93 10.25 7.33 11.02
CA ARG A 93 10.60 6.81 12.34
C ARG A 93 10.70 5.28 12.33
N PRO A 94 11.34 4.67 13.35
CA PRO A 94 11.36 3.21 13.49
C PRO A 94 9.95 2.63 13.67
N PRO A 95 9.73 1.37 13.28
CA PRO A 95 10.71 0.40 12.77
C PRO A 95 11.03 0.57 11.28
N LYS A 96 12.25 0.15 10.84
CA LYS A 96 12.64 0.21 9.41
C LYS A 96 11.70 -0.61 8.51
N TRP A 97 11.24 -1.77 8.98
CA TRP A 97 10.29 -2.62 8.27
C TRP A 97 9.00 -2.71 9.08
N GLY A 98 7.99 -1.98 8.62
CA GLY A 98 6.62 -2.01 9.13
C GLY A 98 5.67 -1.28 8.18
N CYS A 99 4.37 -1.41 8.40
CA CYS A 99 3.33 -0.85 7.53
C CYS A 99 3.49 0.68 7.38
N GLY A 100 3.43 1.47 8.45
CA GLY A 100 3.42 2.94 8.35
C GLY A 100 4.64 3.65 7.72
N GLY A 101 5.69 2.93 7.30
CA GLY A 101 6.93 3.54 6.76
C GLY A 101 7.55 2.84 5.56
N TRP A 102 6.84 1.91 4.90
CA TRP A 102 7.43 1.07 3.85
C TRP A 102 7.67 1.79 2.53
N ILE A 103 6.98 2.91 2.25
CA ILE A 103 7.25 3.74 1.07
C ILE A 103 8.72 4.20 1.06
N ASN A 104 9.31 4.42 2.23
CA ASN A 104 10.73 4.74 2.36
C ASN A 104 11.65 3.58 1.93
N ARG A 105 11.20 2.33 2.08
CA ARG A 105 11.94 1.14 1.60
C ARG A 105 11.82 1.00 0.09
N ALA A 106 10.68 1.33 -0.49
CA ALA A 106 10.51 1.38 -1.95
C ALA A 106 11.43 2.45 -2.56
N LEU A 107 11.44 3.67 -2.00
CA LEU A 107 12.31 4.78 -2.45
C LEU A 107 13.81 4.52 -2.26
N GLU A 108 14.22 3.53 -1.47
CA GLU A 108 15.63 3.09 -1.37
C GLU A 108 16.09 2.31 -2.63
N LEU A 109 15.17 1.83 -3.46
CA LEU A 109 15.46 1.03 -4.64
C LEU A 109 15.77 1.91 -5.86
N PRO A 110 16.93 1.73 -6.53
CA PRO A 110 17.36 2.62 -7.61
C PRO A 110 16.47 2.58 -8.87
N GLN A 111 15.70 1.51 -9.05
CA GLN A 111 14.75 1.39 -10.15
C GLN A 111 13.45 2.17 -9.94
N ILE A 112 13.14 2.59 -8.71
CA ILE A 112 11.94 3.36 -8.40
C ILE A 112 12.20 4.83 -8.73
N LYS A 113 11.65 5.31 -9.85
CA LYS A 113 11.78 6.72 -10.26
C LYS A 113 10.89 7.64 -9.44
N HIS A 114 9.69 7.17 -9.14
CA HIS A 114 8.63 7.97 -8.55
C HIS A 114 7.64 7.07 -7.82
N VAL A 115 7.06 7.59 -6.74
CA VAL A 115 5.99 6.95 -5.98
C VAL A 115 4.83 7.93 -5.84
N ALA A 116 3.63 7.50 -6.19
CA ALA A 116 2.41 8.27 -5.96
C ALA A 116 1.42 7.48 -5.09
N VAL A 117 1.02 8.05 -3.96
CA VAL A 117 0.03 7.44 -3.05
C VAL A 117 -1.29 8.19 -3.16
N TRP A 118 -2.36 7.47 -3.48
CA TRP A 118 -3.69 8.03 -3.74
C TRP A 118 -4.71 7.52 -2.75
N GLY A 119 -5.53 8.44 -2.24
CA GLY A 119 -6.70 8.11 -1.44
C GLY A 119 -6.51 8.25 0.07
N CYS A 120 -5.43 8.89 0.52
CA CYS A 120 -5.15 8.98 1.94
C CYS A 120 -6.23 9.79 2.68
N GLY A 121 -7.12 9.14 3.39
CA GLY A 121 -8.14 9.76 4.24
C GLY A 121 -7.65 10.03 5.66
N ASN A 122 -6.56 9.37 6.07
CA ASN A 122 -6.11 9.42 7.45
C ASN A 122 -5.51 10.78 7.89
N PHE A 123 -5.49 11.01 9.21
CA PHE A 123 -4.95 12.19 9.87
C PHE A 123 -3.45 12.42 9.62
N GLU A 124 -2.69 11.38 9.26
CA GLU A 124 -1.23 11.43 9.10
C GLU A 124 -0.75 12.41 8.04
N CYS A 125 -1.61 12.69 7.07
CA CYS A 125 -1.38 13.69 6.04
C CYS A 125 -1.47 15.15 6.56
N TRP A 126 -1.83 15.38 7.82
CA TRP A 126 -2.18 16.70 8.31
C TRP A 126 -1.39 17.09 9.56
N TRP A 127 -1.23 18.40 9.77
CA TRP A 127 -0.51 18.92 10.93
C TRP A 127 -1.18 18.47 12.24
N PRO A 128 -0.42 18.01 13.26
CA PRO A 128 1.05 17.95 13.31
C PRO A 128 1.68 16.66 12.79
N HIS A 129 0.92 15.59 12.58
CA HIS A 129 1.44 14.23 12.28
C HIS A 129 2.28 14.17 11.00
N GLN A 130 1.94 15.02 10.06
CA GLN A 130 2.58 15.15 8.77
C GLN A 130 4.09 15.46 8.84
N ILE A 131 4.64 15.89 9.98
CA ILE A 131 6.08 16.15 10.19
C ILE A 131 6.95 14.90 10.11
N PHE A 132 6.36 13.73 10.37
CA PHE A 132 7.08 12.46 10.35
C PHE A 132 7.06 11.78 8.97
N GLY A 133 6.29 12.31 8.02
CA GLY A 133 6.34 11.87 6.63
C GLY A 133 7.66 12.23 5.95
N ASN A 134 8.01 11.51 4.89
CA ASN A 134 9.23 11.76 4.12
C ASN A 134 9.16 13.04 3.25
N ARG A 135 9.22 14.19 3.92
CA ARG A 135 9.17 15.52 3.29
C ARG A 135 10.35 15.80 2.37
N ARG A 136 11.46 15.07 2.56
CA ARG A 136 12.62 15.17 1.67
C ARG A 136 12.28 14.60 0.29
N ALA A 137 11.64 13.44 0.24
CA ALA A 137 11.21 12.81 -1.00
C ALA A 137 10.15 13.64 -1.74
N GLU A 138 9.16 14.18 -1.01
CA GLU A 138 8.16 15.08 -1.60
C GLU A 138 8.80 16.35 -2.21
N ARG A 139 9.72 17.00 -1.49
CA ARG A 139 10.43 18.18 -2.02
C ARG A 139 11.31 17.85 -3.22
N ALA A 140 11.84 16.63 -3.29
CA ALA A 140 12.62 16.16 -4.43
C ALA A 140 11.75 15.74 -5.63
N GLY A 141 10.42 15.68 -5.48
CA GLY A 141 9.50 15.27 -6.55
C GLY A 141 9.50 13.77 -6.84
N VAL A 142 10.10 12.95 -5.98
CA VAL A 142 10.13 11.49 -6.13
C VAL A 142 9.00 10.79 -5.34
N LEU A 143 8.29 11.54 -4.49
CA LEU A 143 7.10 11.09 -3.77
C LEU A 143 5.97 12.12 -3.93
N GLU A 144 4.81 11.67 -4.37
CA GLU A 144 3.56 12.43 -4.35
C GLU A 144 2.54 11.71 -3.47
N VAL A 145 1.83 12.47 -2.63
CA VAL A 145 0.78 11.95 -1.76
C VAL A 145 -0.47 12.79 -1.97
N HIS A 146 -1.56 12.10 -2.28
CA HIS A 146 -2.84 12.66 -2.68
C HIS A 146 -3.93 12.37 -1.65
N PRO A 147 -3.98 13.14 -0.54
CA PRO A 147 -4.96 12.94 0.51
C PRO A 147 -6.31 13.60 0.19
N TRP A 148 -7.38 13.01 0.71
CA TRP A 148 -8.71 13.62 0.69
C TRP A 148 -8.77 14.86 1.58
N ALA A 149 -9.23 15.98 1.03
CA ALA A 149 -9.34 17.26 1.72
C ALA A 149 -10.77 17.80 1.85
N ASP A 150 -11.78 17.02 1.45
CA ASP A 150 -13.20 17.42 1.49
C ASP A 150 -13.62 17.94 2.87
N ASP A 151 -13.25 17.21 3.93
CA ASP A 151 -13.60 17.54 5.32
C ASP A 151 -12.53 18.38 6.03
N ARG A 152 -11.61 18.99 5.27
CA ARG A 152 -10.53 19.82 5.81
C ARG A 152 -10.81 21.32 5.62
N PRO A 153 -10.26 22.18 6.50
CA PRO A 153 -10.31 23.63 6.32
C PRO A 153 -9.81 24.05 4.93
N VAL A 154 -10.33 25.17 4.41
CA VAL A 154 -9.99 25.68 3.06
C VAL A 154 -8.48 25.80 2.83
N LYS A 155 -7.71 26.21 3.84
CA LYS A 155 -6.25 26.29 3.78
C LYS A 155 -5.57 24.96 3.43
N ASP A 156 -6.13 23.85 3.90
CA ASP A 156 -5.56 22.51 3.76
C ASP A 156 -5.96 21.89 2.41
N ARG A 157 -7.10 22.32 1.85
CA ARG A 157 -7.50 21.99 0.46
C ARG A 157 -6.54 22.53 -0.59
N GLN A 158 -5.75 23.54 -0.24
CA GLN A 158 -4.70 24.11 -1.10
C GLN A 158 -3.34 23.41 -0.93
N ARG A 159 -3.22 22.40 -0.05
CA ARG A 159 -2.01 21.60 0.07
C ARG A 159 -1.71 20.96 -1.29
N LYS A 160 -0.46 21.06 -1.75
CA LYS A 160 -0.01 20.36 -2.97
C LYS A 160 -0.33 18.86 -2.88
N GLY A 161 -0.97 18.34 -3.93
CA GLY A 161 -1.38 16.95 -4.03
C GLY A 161 -2.77 16.65 -3.46
N ALA A 162 -3.35 17.52 -2.62
CA ALA A 162 -4.68 17.31 -2.05
C ALA A 162 -5.74 17.11 -3.14
N ILE A 163 -6.63 16.15 -2.90
CA ILE A 163 -7.73 15.78 -3.79
C ILE A 163 -9.07 16.00 -3.09
N LEU A 164 -10.11 16.25 -3.90
CA LEU A 164 -11.50 16.38 -3.48
C LEU A 164 -12.34 15.38 -4.26
N GLY A 165 -13.47 14.96 -3.69
CA GLY A 165 -14.41 14.05 -4.36
C GLY A 165 -14.83 14.54 -5.75
N GLU A 166 -14.94 15.85 -5.94
CA GLU A 166 -15.33 16.48 -7.20
C GLU A 166 -14.23 16.51 -8.28
N ASN A 167 -12.94 16.41 -7.92
CA ASN A 167 -11.84 16.69 -8.85
C ASN A 167 -10.75 15.61 -8.93
N TRP A 168 -10.79 14.60 -8.05
CA TRP A 168 -9.72 13.61 -7.99
C TRP A 168 -9.56 12.84 -9.30
N ARG A 169 -10.66 12.56 -10.01
CA ARG A 169 -10.63 11.89 -11.33
C ARG A 169 -9.88 12.72 -12.36
N ASP A 170 -10.20 14.01 -12.49
CA ASP A 170 -9.49 14.91 -13.42
C ASP A 170 -8.00 15.06 -13.08
N LEU A 171 -7.66 15.01 -11.79
CA LEU A 171 -6.26 15.02 -11.34
C LEU A 171 -5.57 13.70 -11.68
N PHE A 172 -6.23 12.57 -11.44
CA PHE A 172 -5.69 11.23 -11.71
C PHE A 172 -5.53 10.97 -13.21
N GLU A 173 -6.44 11.45 -14.05
CA GLU A 173 -6.32 11.38 -15.51
C GLU A 173 -5.09 12.15 -15.99
N ARG A 174 -4.89 13.38 -15.50
CA ARG A 174 -3.71 14.19 -15.85
C ARG A 174 -2.42 13.55 -15.37
N PHE A 175 -2.43 12.99 -14.17
CA PHE A 175 -1.32 12.20 -13.64
C PHE A 175 -1.00 11.02 -14.55
N SER A 176 -2.00 10.21 -14.90
CA SER A 176 -1.84 9.03 -15.77
C SER A 176 -1.29 9.41 -17.16
N LYS A 177 -1.80 10.49 -17.76
CA LYS A 177 -1.28 11.03 -19.02
C LYS A 177 0.17 11.51 -18.91
N GLY A 178 0.54 12.09 -17.77
CA GLY A 178 1.91 12.52 -17.48
C GLY A 178 2.91 11.36 -17.37
N LEU A 179 2.42 10.14 -17.10
CA LEU A 179 3.21 8.91 -17.02
C LEU A 179 3.21 8.11 -18.34
N ALA A 180 2.81 8.73 -19.46
CA ALA A 180 2.65 8.02 -20.72
C ALA A 180 3.89 7.18 -21.10
N ASN A 181 3.66 5.90 -21.37
CA ASN A 181 4.68 4.88 -21.71
C ASN A 181 5.65 4.49 -20.57
N GLU A 182 5.47 4.95 -19.34
CA GLU A 182 6.23 4.44 -18.21
C GLU A 182 5.72 3.05 -17.78
N ASN A 183 6.61 2.26 -17.19
CA ASN A 183 6.23 1.03 -16.51
C ASN A 183 5.65 1.38 -15.13
N ILE A 184 4.49 0.83 -14.81
CA ILE A 184 3.78 1.06 -13.57
C ILE A 184 3.69 -0.24 -12.76
N TYR A 185 3.96 -0.13 -11.47
CA TYR A 185 3.59 -1.13 -10.48
C TYR A 185 2.45 -0.59 -9.64
N VAL A 186 1.37 -1.35 -9.50
CA VAL A 186 0.19 -0.92 -8.71
C VAL A 186 0.07 -1.76 -7.45
N THR A 187 -0.05 -1.11 -6.29
CA THR A 187 -0.43 -1.78 -5.03
C THR A 187 -1.74 -1.21 -4.51
N ILE A 188 -2.60 -2.07 -3.98
CA ILE A 188 -3.90 -1.71 -3.41
C ILE A 188 -3.96 -2.29 -2.00
N ASP A 189 -3.97 -1.43 -0.98
CA ASP A 189 -4.50 -1.81 0.33
C ASP A 189 -6.02 -1.62 0.30
N LEU A 190 -6.77 -2.67 0.63
CA LEU A 190 -8.24 -2.60 0.68
C LEU A 190 -8.75 -1.54 1.65
N ASP A 191 -7.95 -1.06 2.59
CA ASP A 191 -8.38 0.02 3.48
C ASP A 191 -8.64 1.33 2.73
N CYS A 192 -8.17 1.48 1.47
CA CYS A 192 -8.50 2.64 0.64
C CYS A 192 -9.98 2.70 0.25
N LEU A 193 -10.68 1.56 0.32
CA LEU A 193 -12.09 1.42 -0.02
C LEU A 193 -13.01 1.93 1.09
N CYS A 194 -14.22 2.34 0.71
CA CYS A 194 -15.26 2.70 1.67
C CYS A 194 -15.75 1.48 2.46
N ILE A 195 -16.35 1.74 3.63
CA ILE A 195 -16.75 0.72 4.61
C ILE A 195 -17.78 -0.27 4.05
N GLU A 196 -18.56 0.14 3.05
CA GLU A 196 -19.57 -0.68 2.40
C GLU A 196 -18.97 -1.79 1.51
N GLU A 197 -17.72 -1.66 1.09
CA GLU A 197 -17.11 -2.54 0.09
C GLU A 197 -15.93 -3.37 0.60
N ALA A 198 -15.31 -2.98 1.72
CA ALA A 198 -14.25 -3.76 2.33
C ALA A 198 -14.28 -3.72 3.86
N VAL A 199 -14.04 -4.88 4.46
CA VAL A 199 -13.77 -5.00 5.91
C VAL A 199 -12.28 -5.24 6.07
N THR A 200 -11.61 -4.35 6.80
CA THR A 200 -10.16 -4.37 6.99
C THR A 200 -9.79 -4.28 8.48
N ASN A 201 -8.49 -4.39 8.78
CA ASN A 201 -7.97 -4.14 10.14
C ASN A 201 -7.74 -2.66 10.44
N TRP A 202 -7.87 -1.80 9.43
CA TRP A 202 -7.58 -0.37 9.45
C TRP A 202 -8.85 0.44 9.13
N GLU A 203 -8.84 1.75 9.36
CA GLU A 203 -9.97 2.60 9.03
C GLU A 203 -10.23 2.63 7.52
N SER A 204 -11.50 2.65 7.14
CA SER A 204 -11.91 2.71 5.73
C SER A 204 -11.61 4.08 5.10
N GLY A 205 -11.23 4.03 3.83
CA GLY A 205 -11.04 5.17 2.95
C GLY A 205 -12.34 5.57 2.28
N ARG A 206 -12.23 6.08 1.06
CA ARG A 206 -13.36 6.71 0.33
C ARG A 206 -13.56 6.19 -1.09
N PHE A 207 -12.62 5.42 -1.62
CA PHE A 207 -12.80 4.89 -2.96
C PHE A 207 -13.90 3.83 -2.97
N SER A 208 -14.67 3.79 -4.04
CA SER A 208 -15.38 2.57 -4.40
C SER A 208 -14.51 1.65 -5.26
N VAL A 209 -14.92 0.39 -5.41
CA VAL A 209 -14.33 -0.57 -6.35
C VAL A 209 -14.46 -0.04 -7.77
N ALA A 210 -15.57 0.64 -8.08
CA ALA A 210 -15.76 1.29 -9.38
C ALA A 210 -14.74 2.42 -9.62
N ASP A 211 -14.36 3.16 -8.57
CA ASP A 211 -13.32 4.18 -8.67
C ASP A 211 -11.95 3.57 -8.95
N LEU A 212 -11.59 2.50 -8.24
CA LEU A 212 -10.34 1.78 -8.49
C LEU A 212 -10.31 1.16 -9.89
N GLN A 213 -11.41 0.56 -10.34
CA GLN A 213 -11.53 0.02 -11.70
C GLN A 213 -11.34 1.11 -12.76
N TRP A 214 -11.96 2.28 -12.57
CA TRP A 214 -11.78 3.43 -13.44
C TRP A 214 -10.32 3.89 -13.46
N ALA A 215 -9.69 4.06 -12.29
CA ALA A 215 -8.31 4.51 -12.17
C ALA A 215 -7.30 3.52 -12.81
N LEU A 216 -7.49 2.22 -12.60
CA LEU A 216 -6.70 1.17 -13.25
C LEU A 216 -6.88 1.19 -14.78
N GLY A 217 -8.09 1.49 -15.25
CA GLY A 217 -8.39 1.70 -16.68
C GLY A 217 -7.56 2.85 -17.25
N MET A 218 -7.51 3.99 -16.56
CA MET A 218 -6.71 5.16 -16.95
C MET A 218 -5.21 4.85 -16.99
N LEU A 219 -4.68 4.16 -15.97
CA LEU A 219 -3.27 3.75 -15.97
C LEU A 219 -2.96 2.82 -17.14
N ARG A 220 -3.84 1.85 -17.43
CA ARG A 220 -3.67 0.92 -18.54
C ARG A 220 -3.78 1.60 -19.91
N GLU A 221 -4.56 2.67 -20.04
CA GLU A 221 -4.70 3.42 -21.28
C GLU A 221 -3.40 4.14 -21.67
N PHE A 222 -2.72 4.75 -20.70
CA PHE A 222 -1.54 5.59 -20.95
C PHE A 222 -0.21 4.90 -20.66
N CYS A 223 -0.19 3.87 -19.81
CA CYS A 223 1.02 3.28 -19.25
C CYS A 223 1.06 1.76 -19.39
N GLN A 224 2.21 1.16 -19.08
CA GLN A 224 2.35 -0.30 -19.04
C GLN A 224 2.32 -0.80 -17.59
N ILE A 225 1.23 -1.41 -17.15
CA ILE A 225 1.17 -2.08 -15.84
C ILE A 225 1.97 -3.38 -15.93
N ILE A 226 3.13 -3.44 -15.27
CA ILE A 226 4.06 -4.58 -15.32
C ILE A 226 3.92 -5.54 -14.14
N GLY A 227 3.20 -5.13 -13.11
CA GLY A 227 2.90 -5.95 -11.95
C GLY A 227 2.08 -5.19 -10.92
N GLY A 228 1.68 -5.92 -9.89
CA GLY A 228 0.98 -5.32 -8.77
C GLY A 228 0.69 -6.29 -7.64
N ASP A 229 0.04 -5.77 -6.61
CA ASP A 229 -0.47 -6.56 -5.51
C ASP A 229 -1.70 -5.96 -4.84
N ILE A 230 -2.41 -6.82 -4.12
CA ILE A 230 -3.56 -6.46 -3.30
C ILE A 230 -3.39 -7.09 -1.91
N CYS A 231 -3.53 -6.27 -0.87
CA CYS A 231 -3.62 -6.68 0.53
C CYS A 231 -4.75 -5.92 1.23
N GLY A 232 -4.87 -6.03 2.55
CA GLY A 232 -5.79 -5.19 3.31
C GLY A 232 -7.02 -5.90 3.89
N ALA A 233 -7.35 -7.10 3.42
CA ALA A 233 -8.53 -7.82 3.91
C ALA A 233 -8.42 -8.12 5.42
N TYR A 234 -9.56 -8.10 6.12
CA TYR A 234 -9.59 -8.35 7.56
C TYR A 234 -9.09 -9.74 7.93
N SER A 235 -8.23 -9.81 8.95
CA SER A 235 -7.86 -11.05 9.62
C SER A 235 -7.74 -10.89 11.13
N VAL A 236 -7.80 -12.02 11.84
CA VAL A 236 -7.59 -12.04 13.30
C VAL A 236 -6.11 -11.81 13.60
N THR A 237 -5.82 -10.80 14.42
CA THR A 237 -4.46 -10.41 14.77
C THR A 237 -3.72 -11.46 15.60
N LYS A 238 -2.53 -11.85 15.13
CA LYS A 238 -1.59 -12.72 15.84
C LYS A 238 -0.19 -12.15 15.69
N TYR A 239 0.56 -12.09 16.78
CA TYR A 239 1.91 -11.50 16.82
C TYR A 239 2.89 -12.46 17.50
N ALA A 240 4.08 -12.62 16.94
CA ALA A 240 5.13 -13.45 17.51
C ALA A 240 5.91 -12.74 18.64
N ARG A 241 5.97 -11.40 18.63
CA ARG A 241 6.79 -10.62 19.56
C ARG A 241 5.95 -9.63 20.38
N ARG A 242 6.24 -9.52 21.67
CA ARG A 242 5.53 -8.59 22.58
C ARG A 242 5.66 -7.11 22.18
N LYS A 243 6.85 -6.66 21.77
CA LYS A 243 7.08 -5.27 21.34
C LYS A 243 6.31 -4.91 20.05
N GLN A 244 6.28 -5.85 19.10
CA GLN A 244 5.51 -5.74 17.85
C GLN A 244 4.01 -5.64 18.16
N ARG A 245 3.50 -6.51 19.03
CA ARG A 245 2.10 -6.47 19.50
C ARG A 245 1.75 -5.13 20.14
N PHE A 246 2.58 -4.64 21.07
CA PHE A 246 2.33 -3.36 21.74
C PHE A 246 2.28 -2.19 20.75
N ALA A 247 3.22 -2.14 19.80
CA ALA A 247 3.21 -1.11 18.77
C ALA A 247 1.97 -1.19 17.89
N ALA A 248 1.61 -2.40 17.43
CA ALA A 248 0.42 -2.60 16.61
C ALA A 248 -0.88 -2.24 17.35
N GLU A 249 -1.04 -2.65 18.61
CA GLU A 249 -2.24 -2.31 19.41
C GLU A 249 -2.36 -0.81 19.72
N PHE A 250 -1.25 -0.08 19.74
CA PHE A 250 -1.25 1.36 19.92
C PHE A 250 -1.64 2.10 18.62
N ASP A 251 -1.20 1.57 17.49
CA ASP A 251 -1.36 2.19 16.16
C ASP A 251 -2.71 1.84 15.53
N HIS A 252 -3.18 0.60 15.72
CA HIS A 252 -4.44 0.14 15.14
C HIS A 252 -5.62 0.97 15.64
N PRO A 253 -6.51 1.38 14.74
CA PRO A 253 -7.76 2.03 15.11
C PRO A 253 -8.65 1.10 15.96
N LYS A 254 -9.46 1.70 16.82
CA LYS A 254 -10.49 0.98 17.59
C LYS A 254 -11.77 0.88 16.77
N ILE A 255 -11.80 -0.04 15.82
CA ILE A 255 -12.93 -0.25 14.90
C ILE A 255 -13.96 -1.19 15.52
N ARG A 256 -15.25 -0.93 15.30
CA ARG A 256 -16.31 -1.94 15.48
C ARG A 256 -16.51 -2.64 14.15
N LEU A 257 -16.23 -3.93 14.12
CA LEU A 257 -16.53 -4.75 12.95
C LEU A 257 -18.05 -4.86 12.76
N PRO A 258 -18.54 -4.89 11.51
CA PRO A 258 -19.95 -5.15 11.21
C PRO A 258 -20.42 -6.53 11.67
#